data_AF-A0A9Q0V3K3-F1
#
_entry.id   AF-A0A9Q0V3K3-F1
#
_cell.length_a   1.000
_cell.length_b   1.000
_cell.length_c   1.000
_cell.angle_alpha   90.00
_cell.angle_beta   90.00
_cell.angle_gamma   90.00
#
_symmetry.space_group_name_H-M   'P 1'
#
loop_
_entity.id
_entity.type
_entity.pdbx_description
1 polymer ?
#
loop_
_entity_poly.entity_id
_entity_poly.type
_entity_poly.pdbx_seq_one_letter_code
_entity_poly.pdbx_strand_id
1 'polypeptide(L)'
;MTRSPDPGSNDLHAILSERGDQVIGREKCLGNFGWSVKLPDFNESLLTWHIATDICYHDDVRKNGGEDANIPPNCKMSIELSNYMVYLLVDYPFLLPRGIGNERYIQTCSAVNDDATLLERIISDQHSSWDFGRTISKLQKSRRKVSVLCAGFKLAKSLQTLVGRDDWENERKWKMISQVWVEMLTYAASHCGWKEHAQTLTRGGELLTHVCLLMAHLGLSEQCLATGL
;
A
#
# COMPACT_ATOMS: atom_id res chain seq x y z
N MET A 1 -8.81 -40.36 -6.71
CA MET A 1 -8.72 -40.09 -5.25
C MET A 1 -8.13 -38.71 -5.07
N THR A 2 -8.97 -37.70 -4.86
CA THR A 2 -8.55 -36.35 -4.51
C THR A 2 -8.19 -36.34 -3.03
N ARG A 3 -6.90 -36.14 -2.69
CA ARG A 3 -6.49 -35.89 -1.31
C ARG A 3 -7.23 -34.64 -0.82
N SER A 4 -7.93 -34.74 0.31
CA SER A 4 -8.45 -33.55 0.98
C SER A 4 -7.26 -32.67 1.36
N PRO A 5 -7.33 -31.35 1.11
CA PRO A 5 -6.24 -30.44 1.46
C PRO A 5 -6.02 -30.45 2.98
N ASP A 6 -4.75 -30.44 3.39
CA ASP A 6 -4.36 -30.33 4.80
C ASP A 6 -4.95 -29.03 5.38
N PRO A 7 -5.71 -29.07 6.49
CA PRO A 7 -6.27 -27.87 7.11
C PRO A 7 -5.21 -26.80 7.40
N GLY A 8 -3.97 -27.17 7.74
CA GLY A 8 -2.88 -26.20 7.95
C GLY A 8 -2.40 -25.51 6.68
N SER A 9 -2.55 -26.15 5.51
CA SER A 9 -2.22 -25.56 4.20
C SER A 9 -3.24 -24.51 3.78
N ASN A 10 -4.51 -24.67 4.15
CA ASN A 10 -5.56 -23.69 3.87
C ASN A 10 -5.36 -22.41 4.70
N ASP A 11 -4.88 -22.55 5.94
CA ASP A 11 -4.59 -21.42 6.82
C ASP A 11 -3.37 -20.60 6.36
N LEU A 12 -2.30 -21.28 5.90
CA LEU A 12 -1.12 -20.59 5.36
C LEU A 12 -1.43 -19.80 4.09
N HIS A 13 -2.14 -20.40 3.13
CA HIS A 13 -2.51 -19.72 1.89
C HIS A 13 -3.38 -18.47 2.18
N ALA A 14 -4.30 -18.58 3.15
CA ALA A 14 -5.13 -17.47 3.59
C ALA A 14 -4.27 -16.32 4.14
N ILE A 15 -3.33 -16.62 5.04
CA ILE A 15 -2.40 -15.64 5.63
C ILE A 15 -1.55 -14.97 4.54
N LEU A 16 -0.97 -15.75 3.63
CA LEU A 16 -0.11 -15.20 2.58
C LEU A 16 -0.87 -14.33 1.58
N SER A 17 -2.17 -14.55 1.42
CA SER A 17 -3.04 -13.77 0.54
C SER A 17 -3.42 -12.41 1.10
N GLU A 18 -3.24 -12.16 2.39
CA GLU A 18 -3.54 -10.87 3.05
C GLU A 18 -2.60 -9.78 2.55
N ARG A 19 -3.13 -8.58 2.29
CA ARG A 19 -2.33 -7.44 1.78
C ARG A 19 -2.80 -6.09 2.34
N GLY A 20 -3.25 -6.11 3.59
CA GLY A 20 -3.76 -4.98 4.36
C GLY A 20 -5.14 -5.24 4.96
N ASP A 21 -5.91 -6.18 4.40
CA ASP A 21 -7.27 -6.49 4.81
C ASP A 21 -7.36 -7.14 6.19
N GLN A 22 -6.33 -7.88 6.62
CA GLN A 22 -6.31 -8.46 7.96
C GLN A 22 -6.15 -7.37 9.02
N VAL A 23 -5.17 -6.48 8.89
CA VAL A 23 -5.01 -5.29 9.75
C VAL A 23 -6.29 -4.47 9.79
N ILE A 24 -6.85 -4.13 8.63
CA ILE A 24 -8.07 -3.33 8.54
C ILE A 24 -9.25 -4.05 9.22
N GLY A 25 -9.34 -5.37 9.10
CA GLY A 25 -10.34 -6.21 9.78
C GLY A 25 -10.19 -6.21 11.29
N ARG A 26 -8.96 -6.36 11.80
CA ARG A 26 -8.67 -6.31 13.24
C ARG A 26 -9.02 -4.96 13.85
N GLU A 27 -8.80 -3.87 13.11
CA GLU A 27 -9.19 -2.51 13.51
C GLU A 27 -10.69 -2.21 13.27
N LYS A 28 -11.49 -3.20 12.85
CA LYS A 28 -12.93 -3.07 12.53
C LYS A 28 -13.25 -2.00 11.48
N CYS A 29 -12.31 -1.74 10.58
CA CYS A 29 -12.40 -0.71 9.57
C CYS A 29 -12.59 -1.25 8.14
N LEU A 30 -12.96 -2.53 7.98
CA LEU A 30 -13.19 -3.14 6.66
C LEU A 30 -14.25 -2.42 5.84
N GLY A 31 -15.33 -1.94 6.47
CA GLY A 31 -16.35 -1.13 5.79
C GLY A 31 -15.81 0.20 5.26
N ASN A 32 -14.74 0.74 5.85
CA ASN A 32 -14.16 2.03 5.53
C ASN A 32 -13.04 1.91 4.49
N PHE A 33 -12.21 0.85 4.59
CA PHE A 33 -10.95 0.74 3.85
C PHE A 33 -10.79 -0.55 3.05
N GLY A 34 -11.63 -1.59 3.24
CA GLY A 34 -11.46 -2.88 2.56
C GLY A 34 -11.48 -2.77 1.03
N TRP A 35 -12.22 -1.79 0.52
CA TRP A 35 -12.27 -1.46 -0.91
C TRP A 35 -10.92 -1.04 -1.49
N SER A 36 -9.99 -0.54 -0.68
CA SER A 36 -8.70 0.01 -1.13
C SER A 36 -7.58 -1.03 -1.20
N VAL A 37 -7.78 -2.19 -0.58
CA VAL A 37 -6.76 -3.25 -0.49
C VAL A 37 -7.13 -4.50 -1.26
N LYS A 38 -8.40 -4.87 -1.48
CA LYS A 38 -8.76 -6.13 -2.16
C LYS A 38 -9.53 -5.98 -3.47
N LEU A 39 -10.25 -4.87 -3.68
CA LEU A 39 -10.99 -4.65 -4.92
C LEU A 39 -10.10 -4.25 -6.12
N PRO A 40 -9.09 -3.38 -5.98
CA PRO A 40 -8.20 -3.02 -7.07
C PRO A 40 -7.19 -4.14 -7.32
N ASP A 41 -6.45 -4.09 -8.42
CA ASP A 41 -5.25 -4.93 -8.51
C ASP A 41 -4.17 -4.46 -7.51
N PHE A 42 -3.09 -5.23 -7.39
CA PHE A 42 -2.06 -4.94 -6.40
C PHE A 42 -1.36 -3.60 -6.66
N ASN A 43 -1.06 -3.27 -7.91
CA ASN A 43 -0.35 -2.05 -8.27
C ASN A 43 -1.22 -0.81 -8.03
N GLU A 44 -2.51 -0.89 -8.37
CA GLU A 44 -3.48 0.15 -8.05
C GLU A 44 -3.62 0.34 -6.53
N SER A 45 -3.59 -0.75 -5.75
CA SER A 45 -3.63 -0.70 -4.29
C SER A 45 -2.36 -0.01 -3.73
N LEU A 46 -1.17 -0.38 -4.21
CA LEU A 46 0.10 0.24 -3.83
C LEU A 46 0.08 1.75 -4.06
N LEU A 47 -0.28 2.19 -5.27
CA LEU A 47 -0.29 3.61 -5.59
C LEU A 47 -1.38 4.37 -4.82
N THR A 48 -2.57 3.77 -4.65
CA THR A 48 -3.66 4.35 -3.84
C THR A 48 -3.20 4.58 -2.40
N TRP A 49 -2.57 3.58 -1.78
CA TRP A 49 -2.07 3.67 -0.41
C TRP A 49 -0.86 4.61 -0.31
N HIS A 50 0.01 4.66 -1.31
CA HIS A 50 1.15 5.58 -1.34
C HIS A 50 0.69 7.03 -1.32
N ILE A 51 -0.19 7.39 -2.25
CA ILE A 51 -0.78 8.73 -2.32
C ILE A 51 -1.50 9.06 -1.01
N ALA A 52 -2.24 8.11 -0.44
CA ALA A 52 -2.96 8.36 0.80
C ALA A 52 -2.03 8.58 2.01
N THR A 53 -0.95 7.80 2.09
CA THR A 53 0.06 7.87 3.15
C THR A 53 0.79 9.20 3.10
N ASP A 54 1.23 9.63 1.91
CA ASP A 54 1.92 10.89 1.67
C ASP A 54 1.06 12.10 2.05
N ILE A 55 -0.20 12.11 1.62
CA ILE A 55 -1.17 13.15 2.00
C ILE A 55 -1.37 13.19 3.52
N CYS A 56 -1.54 12.03 4.18
CA CYS A 56 -1.73 11.99 5.62
C CYS A 56 -0.50 12.51 6.38
N TYR A 57 0.70 12.18 5.90
CA TYR A 57 1.97 12.64 6.46
C TYR A 57 2.04 14.17 6.45
N HIS A 58 1.88 14.78 5.28
CA HIS A 58 1.99 16.22 5.13
C HIS A 58 0.89 16.99 5.88
N ASP A 59 -0.33 16.46 5.93
CA ASP A 59 -1.42 17.06 6.71
C ASP A 59 -1.12 17.04 8.22
N ASP A 60 -0.58 15.94 8.74
CA ASP A 60 -0.23 15.82 10.17
C ASP A 60 0.98 16.67 10.55
N VAL A 61 2.05 16.67 9.73
CA VAL A 61 3.24 17.53 9.93
C VAL A 61 2.82 19.00 9.98
N ARG A 62 1.94 19.42 9.07
CA ARG A 62 1.43 20.80 9.04
C ARG A 62 0.59 21.13 10.28
N LYS A 63 -0.28 20.23 10.74
CA LYS A 63 -1.08 20.42 11.96
C LYS A 63 -0.21 20.53 13.22
N ASN A 64 0.95 19.89 13.21
CA ASN A 64 1.90 19.90 14.34
C ASN A 64 2.96 21.02 14.25
N GLY A 65 2.72 22.07 13.46
CA GLY A 65 3.62 23.24 13.39
C GLY A 65 4.86 23.05 12.51
N GLY A 66 4.94 21.96 11.74
CA GLY A 66 6.02 21.72 10.78
C GLY A 66 7.32 21.18 11.38
N GLU A 67 7.32 20.78 12.66
CA GLU A 67 8.50 20.22 13.32
C GLU A 67 8.55 18.69 13.17
N ASP A 68 9.59 18.19 12.47
CA ASP A 68 9.85 16.76 12.27
C ASP A 68 10.08 15.96 13.57
N ALA A 69 10.40 16.65 14.67
CA ALA A 69 10.73 16.04 15.95
C ALA A 69 9.53 15.35 16.63
N ASN A 70 8.29 15.71 16.26
CA ASN A 70 7.06 15.16 16.84
C ASN A 70 6.39 14.09 15.95
N ILE A 71 7.06 13.61 14.91
CA ILE A 71 6.52 12.60 14.00
C ILE A 71 6.58 11.21 14.66
N PRO A 72 5.45 10.52 14.85
CA PRO A 72 5.43 9.18 15.44
C PRO A 72 6.31 8.19 14.67
N PRO A 73 6.99 7.23 15.33
CA PRO A 73 7.84 6.26 14.64
C PRO A 73 7.15 5.50 13.52
N ASN A 74 5.88 5.12 13.73
CA ASN A 74 5.06 4.43 12.73
C ASN A 74 4.86 5.28 11.46
N CYS A 75 4.82 6.61 11.59
CA CYS A 75 4.65 7.51 10.46
C CYS A 75 5.87 7.49 9.54
N LYS A 76 7.08 7.56 10.12
CA LYS A 76 8.34 7.41 9.37
C LYS A 76 8.41 6.03 8.69
N MET A 77 8.10 4.96 9.43
CA MET A 77 8.07 3.61 8.88
C MET A 77 7.07 3.47 7.71
N SER A 78 5.88 4.05 7.83
CA SER A 78 4.89 4.04 6.74
C SER A 78 5.41 4.72 5.49
N ILE A 79 6.08 5.88 5.61
CA ILE A 79 6.64 6.59 4.46
C ILE A 79 7.77 5.81 3.82
N GLU A 80 8.72 5.31 4.61
CA GLU A 80 9.85 4.52 4.09
C GLU A 80 9.39 3.26 3.36
N LEU A 81 8.45 2.50 3.95
CA LEU A 81 7.89 1.32 3.30
C LEU A 81 7.10 1.69 2.04
N SER A 82 6.33 2.76 2.10
CA SER A 82 5.57 3.23 0.95
C SER A 82 6.46 3.61 -0.23
N ASN A 83 7.51 4.39 0.03
CA ASN A 83 8.51 4.78 -0.96
C ASN A 83 9.24 3.56 -1.53
N TYR A 84 9.63 2.62 -0.67
CA TYR A 84 10.27 1.37 -1.10
C TYR A 84 9.37 0.55 -2.03
N MET A 85 8.09 0.40 -1.69
CA MET A 85 7.15 -0.38 -2.52
C MET A 85 6.91 0.29 -3.88
N VAL A 86 6.89 1.62 -3.96
CA VAL A 86 6.80 2.33 -5.24
C VAL A 86 8.11 2.23 -6.02
N TYR A 87 9.28 2.30 -5.37
CA TYR A 87 10.58 2.01 -5.99
C TYR A 87 10.57 0.62 -6.65
N LEU A 88 10.10 -0.42 -5.95
CA LEU A 88 9.95 -1.75 -6.53
C LEU A 88 9.01 -1.76 -7.73
N LEU A 89 7.90 -1.00 -7.67
CA LEU A 89 6.96 -0.90 -8.77
C LEU A 89 7.59 -0.27 -10.03
N VAL A 90 8.49 0.71 -9.86
CA VAL A 90 9.14 1.43 -10.96
C VAL A 90 10.36 0.68 -11.50
N ASP A 91 11.30 0.34 -10.62
CA ASP A 91 12.63 -0.13 -11.01
C ASP A 91 12.74 -1.66 -11.02
N TYR A 92 11.93 -2.36 -10.22
CA TYR A 92 11.94 -3.82 -10.09
C TYR A 92 10.55 -4.46 -10.20
N PRO A 93 9.72 -4.11 -11.21
CA PRO A 93 8.33 -4.59 -11.29
C PRO A 93 8.21 -6.12 -11.38
N PHE A 94 9.28 -6.81 -11.78
CA PHE A 94 9.36 -8.28 -11.80
C PHE A 94 9.43 -8.91 -10.40
N LEU A 95 9.76 -8.13 -9.36
CA LEU A 95 9.71 -8.56 -7.96
C LEU A 95 8.32 -8.44 -7.34
N LEU A 96 7.36 -7.81 -8.04
CA LEU A 96 6.00 -7.68 -7.55
C LEU A 96 5.11 -8.82 -8.09
N PRO A 97 4.01 -9.16 -7.38
CA PRO A 97 3.07 -10.20 -7.78
C PRO A 97 2.62 -10.03 -9.22
N ARG A 98 2.65 -11.12 -10.01
CA ARG A 98 2.39 -11.10 -11.46
C ARG A 98 1.00 -10.53 -11.80
N GLY A 99 0.97 -9.25 -12.16
CA GLY A 99 -0.17 -8.59 -12.77
C GLY A 99 0.30 -7.68 -13.90
N ILE A 100 0.61 -8.24 -15.08
CA ILE A 100 0.95 -7.49 -16.32
C ILE A 100 1.80 -6.23 -16.03
N GLY A 101 2.86 -6.40 -15.24
CA GLY A 101 3.44 -5.33 -14.42
C GLY A 101 3.85 -4.09 -15.20
N ASN A 102 4.55 -4.25 -16.33
CA ASN A 102 5.04 -3.12 -17.11
C ASN A 102 3.95 -2.41 -17.92
N GLU A 103 3.13 -3.16 -18.68
CA GLU A 103 2.04 -2.60 -19.48
C GLU A 103 1.02 -1.88 -18.60
N ARG A 104 0.68 -2.47 -17.45
CA ARG A 104 -0.31 -1.91 -16.54
C ARG A 104 0.26 -0.78 -15.68
N TYR A 105 1.51 -0.87 -15.22
CA TYR A 105 2.20 0.27 -14.61
C TYR A 105 2.20 1.47 -15.56
N ILE A 106 2.55 1.29 -16.83
CA ILE A 106 2.50 2.34 -17.85
C ILE A 106 1.07 2.88 -18.01
N GLN A 107 0.04 2.03 -18.07
CA GLN A 107 -1.36 2.46 -18.16
C GLN A 107 -1.81 3.24 -16.90
N THR A 108 -1.42 2.79 -15.71
CA THR A 108 -1.72 3.48 -14.45
C THR A 108 -0.97 4.81 -14.37
N CYS A 109 0.31 4.86 -14.75
CA CYS A 109 1.09 6.10 -14.84
C CYS A 109 0.49 7.08 -15.84
N SER A 110 0.06 6.62 -17.02
CA SER A 110 -0.64 7.46 -18.01
C SER A 110 -1.93 8.04 -17.42
N ALA A 111 -2.73 7.23 -16.72
CA ALA A 111 -3.95 7.69 -16.07
C ALA A 111 -3.69 8.67 -14.91
N VAL A 112 -2.60 8.48 -14.17
CA VAL A 112 -2.15 9.42 -13.12
C VAL A 112 -1.66 10.73 -13.72
N ASN A 113 -0.95 10.70 -14.84
CA ASN A 113 -0.38 11.89 -15.47
C ASN A 113 -1.48 12.82 -16.04
N ASP A 114 -2.54 12.25 -16.61
CA ASP A 114 -3.72 13.02 -17.07
C ASP A 114 -4.40 13.75 -15.90
N ASP A 115 -4.39 13.15 -14.70
CA ASP A 115 -4.98 13.74 -13.49
C ASP A 115 -4.00 14.61 -12.68
N ALA A 116 -2.69 14.45 -12.88
CA ALA A 116 -1.66 15.29 -12.27
C ALA A 116 -1.82 16.75 -12.73
N THR A 117 -2.17 16.98 -14.00
CA THR A 117 -2.49 18.32 -14.50
C THR A 117 -3.71 18.93 -13.81
N LEU A 118 -4.69 18.11 -13.41
CA LEU A 118 -5.83 18.55 -12.62
C LEU A 118 -5.43 18.91 -11.19
N LEU A 119 -4.51 18.14 -10.58
CA LEU A 119 -3.95 18.49 -9.27
C LEU A 119 -3.14 19.76 -9.30
N GLU A 120 -2.20 19.90 -10.22
CA GLU A 120 -1.38 21.11 -10.34
C GLU A 120 -2.25 22.36 -10.42
N ARG A 121 -3.37 22.29 -11.17
CA ARG A 121 -4.36 23.36 -11.23
C ARG A 121 -5.07 23.60 -9.89
N ILE A 122 -5.46 22.55 -9.17
CA ILE A 122 -6.16 22.69 -7.87
C ILE A 122 -5.21 23.21 -6.77
N ILE A 123 -3.93 22.83 -6.85
CA ILE A 123 -2.87 23.23 -5.93
C ILE A 123 -2.44 24.67 -6.21
N SER A 124 -2.23 25.03 -7.48
CA SER A 124 -1.87 26.40 -7.89
C SER A 124 -2.95 27.44 -7.58
N ASP A 125 -4.21 27.01 -7.49
CA ASP A 125 -5.36 27.86 -7.11
C ASP A 125 -5.44 28.11 -5.58
N GLN A 126 -4.58 27.48 -4.78
CA GLN A 126 -4.55 27.60 -3.31
C GLN A 126 -3.37 28.43 -2.84
N HIS A 127 -3.57 29.74 -2.73
CA HIS A 127 -2.49 30.69 -2.43
C HIS A 127 -2.06 30.81 -0.95
N SER A 128 -2.69 30.13 0.02
CA SER A 128 -2.25 30.24 1.43
C SER A 128 -2.73 29.16 2.40
N SER A 129 -3.53 28.18 1.98
CA SER A 129 -3.85 27.04 2.82
C SER A 129 -4.27 25.84 1.98
N TRP A 130 -3.54 24.73 2.10
CA TRP A 130 -3.97 23.43 1.59
C TRP A 130 -5.26 23.01 2.32
N ASP A 131 -6.41 23.31 1.71
CA ASP A 131 -7.74 22.96 2.19
C ASP A 131 -8.09 21.60 1.60
N PHE A 132 -7.67 20.56 2.31
CA PHE A 132 -7.85 19.17 1.91
C PHE A 132 -9.32 18.85 1.58
N GLY A 133 -10.28 19.38 2.35
CA GLY A 133 -11.71 19.18 2.10
C GLY A 133 -12.19 19.79 0.78
N ARG A 134 -11.67 20.97 0.42
CA ARG A 134 -11.97 21.67 -0.83
C ARG A 134 -11.32 21.01 -2.05
N THR A 135 -10.06 20.58 -1.95
CA THR A 135 -9.34 19.84 -3.00
C THR A 135 -10.12 18.58 -3.40
N ILE A 136 -10.52 17.78 -2.41
CA ILE A 136 -11.33 16.57 -2.61
C ILE A 136 -12.67 16.87 -3.29
N SER A 137 -13.37 17.90 -2.82
CA SER A 137 -14.69 18.26 -3.33
C SER A 137 -14.64 18.72 -4.80
N LYS A 138 -13.54 19.35 -5.22
CA LYS A 138 -13.29 19.70 -6.63
C LYS A 138 -13.00 18.45 -7.47
N LEU A 139 -12.17 17.53 -6.98
CA LEU A 139 -11.83 16.28 -7.66
C LEU A 139 -13.04 15.35 -7.84
N GLN A 140 -13.88 15.18 -6.82
CA GLN A 140 -15.09 14.35 -6.88
C GLN A 140 -16.15 14.88 -7.86
N LYS A 141 -16.19 16.20 -8.11
CA LYS A 141 -17.07 16.81 -9.11
C LYS A 141 -16.56 16.60 -10.54
N SER A 142 -15.28 16.32 -10.73
CA SER A 142 -14.74 15.96 -12.03
C SER A 142 -15.19 14.54 -12.37
N ARG A 143 -16.10 14.42 -13.35
CA ARG A 143 -16.88 13.21 -13.67
C ARG A 143 -16.07 12.11 -14.37
N ARG A 144 -14.74 12.07 -14.19
CA ARG A 144 -13.85 11.11 -14.85
C ARG A 144 -13.78 9.80 -14.04
N LYS A 145 -13.46 8.69 -14.73
CA LYS A 145 -13.26 7.35 -14.13
C LYS A 145 -12.47 7.47 -12.83
N VAL A 146 -12.79 6.66 -11.83
CA VAL A 146 -12.10 6.64 -10.53
C VAL A 146 -10.63 6.31 -10.77
N SER A 147 -9.80 7.35 -10.90
CA SER A 147 -8.36 7.18 -11.00
C SER A 147 -7.78 6.79 -9.66
N VAL A 148 -6.61 6.17 -9.71
CA VAL A 148 -5.78 5.84 -8.52
C VAL A 148 -5.56 7.07 -7.65
N LEU A 149 -5.44 8.23 -8.27
CA LEU A 149 -5.36 9.50 -7.55
C LEU A 149 -6.62 9.79 -6.74
N CYS A 150 -7.79 9.74 -7.37
CA CYS A 150 -9.08 9.94 -6.68
C CYS A 150 -9.29 8.91 -5.57
N ALA A 151 -8.86 7.66 -5.78
CA ALA A 151 -8.85 6.62 -4.76
C ALA A 151 -7.93 6.99 -3.58
N GLY A 152 -6.68 7.39 -3.84
CA GLY A 152 -5.73 7.78 -2.79
C GLY A 152 -6.21 8.95 -1.95
N PHE A 153 -6.79 9.97 -2.59
CA PHE A 153 -7.42 11.10 -1.94
C PHE A 153 -8.62 10.71 -1.07
N LYS A 154 -9.51 9.84 -1.59
CA LYS A 154 -10.64 9.30 -0.81
C LYS A 154 -10.16 8.51 0.41
N LEU A 155 -9.13 7.68 0.22
CA LEU A 155 -8.54 6.89 1.30
C LEU A 155 -7.92 7.80 2.36
N ALA A 156 -7.10 8.80 1.98
CA ALA A 156 -6.53 9.77 2.91
C ALA A 156 -7.60 10.49 3.74
N LYS A 157 -8.70 10.89 3.10
CA LYS A 157 -9.82 11.52 3.81
C LYS A 157 -10.40 10.59 4.85
N SER A 158 -10.73 9.37 4.44
CA SER A 158 -11.30 8.39 5.35
C SER A 158 -10.34 8.10 6.52
N LEU A 159 -9.02 7.98 6.28
CA LEU A 159 -7.99 7.80 7.31
C LEU A 159 -7.93 8.99 8.28
N GLN A 160 -7.93 10.22 7.78
CA GLN A 160 -7.89 11.42 8.63
C GLN A 160 -9.17 11.59 9.46
N THR A 161 -10.33 11.18 8.94
CA THR A 161 -11.60 11.25 9.69
C THR A 161 -11.74 10.20 10.80
N LEU A 162 -10.82 9.23 10.89
CA LEU A 162 -10.79 8.30 12.01
C LEU A 162 -10.39 9.02 13.29
N VAL A 163 -9.38 9.89 13.22
CA VAL A 163 -8.84 10.59 14.39
C VAL A 163 -9.94 11.46 15.02
N GLY A 164 -10.22 11.23 16.29
CA GLY A 164 -11.29 11.91 17.04
C GLY A 164 -12.69 11.27 16.93
N ARG A 165 -12.84 10.12 16.25
CA ARG A 165 -14.01 9.23 16.37
C ARG A 165 -13.64 7.99 17.17
N ASP A 166 -14.55 7.47 17.98
CA ASP A 166 -14.42 6.16 18.63
C ASP A 166 -13.05 5.92 19.32
N ASP A 167 -12.52 6.95 20.01
CA ASP A 167 -11.23 6.98 20.70
C ASP A 167 -10.00 6.71 19.81
N TRP A 168 -10.07 7.08 18.52
CA TRP A 168 -8.91 7.00 17.63
C TRP A 168 -7.95 8.17 17.80
N GLU A 169 -6.73 7.83 18.20
CA GLU A 169 -5.59 8.73 18.25
C GLU A 169 -4.76 8.66 16.97
N ASN A 170 -3.99 9.72 16.71
CA ASN A 170 -3.13 9.80 15.53
C ASN A 170 -2.09 8.66 15.50
N GLU A 171 -1.56 8.27 16.66
CA GLU A 171 -0.61 7.18 16.78
C GLU A 171 -1.22 5.84 16.34
N ARG A 172 -2.47 5.56 16.73
CA ARG A 172 -3.21 4.36 16.31
C ARG A 172 -3.44 4.34 14.80
N LYS A 173 -3.79 5.47 14.20
CA LYS A 173 -3.90 5.62 12.73
C LYS A 173 -2.60 5.24 12.04
N TRP A 174 -1.48 5.81 12.47
CA TRP A 174 -0.18 5.51 11.87
C TRP A 174 0.27 4.08 12.10
N LYS A 175 -0.05 3.49 13.26
CA LYS A 175 0.20 2.07 13.52
C LYS A 175 -0.57 1.17 12.55
N MET A 176 -1.84 1.46 12.28
CA MET A 176 -2.60 0.70 11.28
C MET A 176 -1.98 0.87 9.88
N ILE A 177 -1.65 2.10 9.47
CA ILE A 177 -1.04 2.35 8.15
C ILE A 177 0.29 1.60 8.00
N SER A 178 1.17 1.64 9.01
CA SER A 178 2.45 0.92 8.97
C SER A 178 2.25 -0.59 8.85
N GLN A 179 1.28 -1.16 9.56
CA GLN A 179 0.98 -2.59 9.47
C GLN A 179 0.37 -2.98 8.12
N VAL A 180 -0.44 -2.13 7.48
CA VAL A 180 -0.91 -2.38 6.10
C VAL A 180 0.26 -2.44 5.13
N TRP A 181 1.23 -1.53 5.24
CA TRP A 181 2.43 -1.58 4.41
C TRP A 181 3.27 -2.83 4.65
N VAL A 182 3.36 -3.30 5.90
CA VAL A 182 4.02 -4.58 6.23
C VAL A 182 3.28 -5.73 5.56
N GLU A 183 1.94 -5.79 5.61
CA GLU A 183 1.17 -6.83 4.93
C GLU A 183 1.36 -6.78 3.39
N MET A 184 1.39 -5.60 2.79
CA MET A 184 1.66 -5.46 1.35
C MET A 184 3.08 -5.92 0.98
N LEU A 185 4.08 -5.64 1.84
CA LEU A 185 5.45 -6.11 1.66
C LEU A 185 5.55 -7.63 1.76
N THR A 186 4.91 -8.23 2.76
CA THR A 186 4.88 -9.70 2.92
C THR A 186 4.11 -10.38 1.80
N TYR A 187 3.01 -9.79 1.34
CA TYR A 187 2.27 -10.25 0.18
C TYR A 187 3.14 -10.24 -1.09
N ALA A 188 3.85 -9.14 -1.33
CA ALA A 188 4.75 -9.04 -2.47
C ALA A 188 5.87 -10.08 -2.41
N ALA A 189 6.48 -10.28 -1.24
CA ALA A 189 7.53 -11.27 -1.05
C ALA A 189 7.01 -12.71 -1.26
N SER A 190 5.83 -13.06 -0.74
CA SER A 190 5.28 -14.41 -0.87
C SER A 190 4.78 -14.74 -2.28
N HIS A 191 4.45 -13.71 -3.08
CA HIS A 191 3.92 -13.86 -4.44
C HIS A 191 4.93 -13.50 -5.54
N CYS A 192 6.17 -13.14 -5.18
CA CYS A 192 7.28 -13.00 -6.10
C CYS A 192 7.90 -14.38 -6.36
N GLY A 193 8.16 -14.73 -7.62
CA GLY A 193 8.73 -16.05 -7.91
C GLY A 193 10.15 -16.20 -7.35
N TRP A 194 10.48 -17.41 -6.88
CA TRP A 194 11.81 -17.68 -6.31
C TRP A 194 12.97 -17.38 -7.29
N LYS A 195 12.73 -17.52 -8.61
CA LYS A 195 13.73 -17.23 -9.64
C LYS A 195 14.05 -15.74 -9.69
N GLU A 196 13.03 -14.92 -9.58
CA GLU A 196 13.10 -13.47 -9.52
C GLU A 196 13.84 -13.02 -8.24
N HIS A 197 13.57 -13.65 -7.09
CA HIS A 197 14.37 -13.47 -5.86
C HIS A 197 15.83 -13.90 -6.01
N ALA A 198 16.10 -15.06 -6.63
CA ALA A 198 17.45 -15.55 -6.85
C ALA A 198 18.27 -14.62 -7.77
N GLN A 199 17.60 -14.01 -8.77
CA GLN A 199 18.23 -13.06 -9.67
C GLN A 199 18.76 -11.82 -8.92
N THR A 200 18.04 -11.31 -7.92
CA THR A 200 18.48 -10.12 -7.17
C THR A 200 19.60 -10.43 -6.17
N LEU A 201 19.68 -11.65 -5.63
CA LEU A 201 20.80 -12.07 -4.78
C LEU A 201 22.15 -11.95 -5.50
N THR A 202 22.18 -12.21 -6.82
CA THR A 202 23.41 -12.05 -7.61
C THR A 202 23.88 -10.60 -7.77
N ARG A 203 23.04 -9.63 -7.39
CA ARG A 203 23.25 -8.18 -7.54
C ARG A 203 23.37 -7.43 -6.21
N GLY A 204 23.60 -8.14 -5.11
CA GLY A 204 23.71 -7.55 -3.76
C GLY A 204 22.47 -7.76 -2.88
N GLY A 205 21.40 -8.33 -3.43
CA GLY A 205 20.15 -8.62 -2.72
C GLY A 205 19.22 -7.41 -2.59
N GLU A 206 17.92 -7.67 -2.59
CA GLU A 206 16.86 -6.67 -2.36
C GLU A 206 16.22 -6.90 -0.98
N LEU A 207 15.73 -5.84 -0.32
CA LEU A 207 15.04 -5.98 0.98
C LEU A 207 13.88 -6.99 0.88
N LEU A 208 13.09 -6.93 -0.20
CA LEU A 208 12.01 -7.87 -0.45
C LEU A 208 12.49 -9.34 -0.45
N THR A 209 13.67 -9.61 -0.99
CA THR A 209 14.27 -10.95 -0.96
C THR A 209 14.63 -11.39 0.46
N HIS A 210 15.13 -10.47 1.29
CA HIS A 210 15.39 -10.77 2.70
C HIS A 210 14.09 -11.06 3.47
N VAL A 211 13.01 -10.33 3.18
CA VAL A 211 11.68 -10.60 3.72
C VAL A 211 11.19 -11.99 3.31
N CYS A 212 11.33 -12.35 2.03
CA CYS A 212 10.98 -13.69 1.55
C CYS A 212 11.75 -14.79 2.29
N LEU A 213 13.06 -14.62 2.48
CA LEU A 213 13.90 -15.60 3.20
C LEU A 213 13.52 -15.70 4.67
N LEU A 214 13.23 -14.58 5.33
CA LEU A 214 12.76 -14.56 6.71
C LEU A 214 11.41 -15.27 6.84
N MET A 215 10.46 -15.00 5.94
CA MET A 215 9.17 -15.69 5.90
C MET A 215 9.35 -17.20 5.72
N ALA A 216 10.24 -17.63 4.81
CA ALA A 216 10.55 -19.04 4.62
C ALA A 216 11.16 -19.67 5.89
N HIS A 217 12.08 -18.98 6.57
CA HIS A 217 12.66 -19.44 7.83
C HIS A 217 11.60 -19.59 8.94
N LEU A 218 10.55 -18.77 8.93
CA LEU A 218 9.42 -18.83 9.87
C LEU A 218 8.32 -19.83 9.46
N GLY A 219 8.49 -20.57 8.35
CA GLY A 219 7.49 -21.50 7.83
C GLY A 219 6.32 -20.83 7.07
N LEU A 220 6.45 -19.54 6.73
CA LEU A 220 5.45 -18.73 6.03
C LEU A 220 5.78 -18.65 4.52
N SER A 221 6.02 -19.78 3.87
CA SER A 221 6.32 -19.80 2.44
C SER A 221 5.82 -21.08 1.76
N GLU A 222 5.01 -20.91 0.72
CA GLU A 222 4.61 -22.00 -0.18
C GLU A 222 5.71 -22.34 -1.21
N GLN A 223 6.65 -21.42 -1.44
CA GLN A 223 7.66 -21.54 -2.49
C GLN A 223 8.72 -22.62 -2.19
N CYS A 224 8.89 -22.98 -0.92
CA CYS A 224 9.78 -24.07 -0.50
C CYS A 224 9.11 -25.45 -0.48
N LEU A 225 7.78 -25.53 -0.66
CA LEU A 225 7.04 -26.80 -0.57
C LEU A 225 6.81 -27.48 -1.93
N ALA A 226 7.18 -26.82 -3.03
CA ALA A 226 6.96 -27.34 -4.39
C ALA A 226 8.22 -27.89 -5.06
N THR A 227 8.97 -28.76 -4.37
CA THR A 227 9.81 -29.80 -5.02
C THR A 227 9.88 -31.04 -4.14
N GLY A 228 8.78 -31.79 -4.07
CA GLY A 228 8.83 -33.22 -3.77
C GLY A 228 9.11 -33.97 -5.06
N LEU A 229 10.32 -34.54 -5.16
CA LEU A 229 10.66 -35.63 -6.08
C LEU A 229 9.66 -36.79 -5.97
#